data_AF-A0A4Q3XJ62-F1
#
_entry.id   AF-A0A4Q3XJ62-F1
#
_cell.length_a   1.000
_cell.length_b   1.000
_cell.length_c   1.000
_cell.angle_alpha   90.00
_cell.angle_beta   90.00
_cell.angle_gamma   90.00
#
_symmetry.space_group_name_H-M   'P 1'
#
loop_
_entity.id
_entity.type
_entity.pdbx_description
1 polymer ?
#
loop_
_entity_poly.entity_id
_entity_poly.type
_entity_poly.pdbx_seq_one_letter_code
_entity_poly.pdbx_strand_id
1 'polypeptide(L)'
;MTDELTTICERSTWVEQAGKLWAEGFDFFDFLTAVDHLDDVEEPGFDVVLHVYDITPGALREAFLRTRVPDGTSLSSLTWVWPGAAWHERETHEMFGIDFTGFTDASGRGMRPLLLPEGFEGTPLRKSFVLASRVSKPWPGAKEPGEGATAHAAKAGRAPRRKLQPPGVPDESWGPR
;
A
#
# COMPACT_ATOMS: atom_id res chain seq x y z
N MET A 1 10.60 -25.77 -6.99
CA MET A 1 9.38 -25.42 -6.25
C MET A 1 9.90 -24.75 -4.99
N THR A 2 9.99 -23.43 -5.00
CA THR A 2 10.38 -22.63 -3.84
C THR A 2 9.31 -22.84 -2.77
N ASP A 3 9.73 -23.18 -1.55
CA ASP A 3 8.83 -23.28 -0.41
C ASP A 3 8.57 -21.85 0.07
N GLU A 4 7.35 -21.36 -0.11
CA GLU A 4 6.96 -19.97 0.21
C GLU A 4 6.55 -19.90 1.69
N LEU A 5 7.38 -19.25 2.52
CA LEU A 5 7.08 -19.06 3.93
C LEU A 5 6.34 -17.72 4.14
N THR A 6 5.01 -17.76 4.29
CA THR A 6 4.24 -16.57 4.69
C THR A 6 3.95 -16.59 6.19
N THR A 7 4.44 -15.58 6.91
CA THR A 7 4.19 -15.36 8.34
C THR A 7 3.35 -14.12 8.56
N ILE A 8 2.25 -14.25 9.30
CA ILE A 8 1.45 -13.13 9.78
C ILE A 8 1.74 -12.95 11.26
N CYS A 9 2.08 -11.72 11.67
CA CYS A 9 2.45 -11.42 13.04
C CYS A 9 1.74 -10.17 13.56
N GLU A 10 1.65 -10.07 14.89
CA GLU A 10 1.23 -8.84 15.54
C GLU A 10 2.28 -7.74 15.37
N ARG A 11 1.83 -6.48 15.26
CA ARG A 11 2.68 -5.29 15.14
C ARG A 11 3.75 -5.21 16.24
N SER A 12 3.41 -5.69 17.44
CA SER A 12 4.29 -5.76 18.62
C SER A 12 5.50 -6.67 18.41
N THR A 13 5.38 -7.71 17.57
CA THR A 13 6.42 -8.72 17.32
C THR A 13 7.11 -8.56 15.97
N TRP A 14 6.72 -7.56 15.17
CA TRP A 14 7.24 -7.29 13.83
C TRP A 14 8.77 -7.38 13.72
N VAL A 15 9.49 -6.64 14.58
CA VAL A 15 10.96 -6.61 14.57
C VAL A 15 11.57 -7.93 15.02
N GLU A 16 10.94 -8.62 15.97
CA GLU A 16 11.40 -9.92 16.45
C GLU A 16 11.30 -10.98 15.33
N GLN A 17 10.18 -11.01 14.62
CA GLN A 17 9.97 -11.95 13.51
C GLN A 17 10.88 -11.65 12.33
N ALA A 18 11.06 -10.37 11.99
CA ALA A 18 12.06 -9.93 11.02
C ALA A 18 13.47 -10.39 11.40
N GLY A 19 13.87 -10.23 12.67
CA GLY A 19 15.16 -10.69 13.17
C GLY A 19 15.35 -12.21 13.08
N LYS A 20 14.28 -13.01 13.26
CA LYS A 20 14.31 -14.46 13.06
C LYS A 20 14.57 -14.82 11.60
N LEU A 21 13.87 -14.19 10.65
CA LEU A 21 14.13 -14.39 9.22
C LEU A 21 15.58 -14.05 8.87
N TRP A 22 16.10 -12.92 9.35
CA TRP A 22 17.50 -12.57 9.16
C TRP A 22 18.46 -13.65 9.70
N ALA A 23 18.21 -14.14 10.92
CA ALA A 23 19.01 -15.19 11.55
C ALA A 23 18.95 -16.55 10.82
N GLU A 24 17.87 -16.81 10.08
CA GLU A 24 17.68 -18.02 9.27
C GLU A 24 18.31 -17.92 7.86
N GLY A 25 18.96 -16.79 7.54
CA GLY A 25 19.69 -16.57 6.29
C GLY A 25 18.93 -15.79 5.23
N PHE A 26 17.74 -15.23 5.53
CA PHE A 26 17.02 -14.36 4.61
C PHE A 26 17.64 -12.95 4.57
N ASP A 27 18.87 -12.85 4.08
CA ASP A 27 19.68 -11.63 4.11
C ASP A 27 19.51 -10.72 2.89
N PHE A 28 18.88 -11.22 1.83
CA PHE A 28 18.57 -10.44 0.64
C PHE A 28 17.20 -9.79 0.78
N PHE A 29 17.18 -8.46 0.89
CA PHE A 29 15.96 -7.66 0.90
C PHE A 29 15.43 -7.47 -0.53
N ASP A 30 14.16 -7.78 -0.77
CA ASP A 30 13.49 -7.50 -2.05
C ASP A 30 12.67 -6.20 -1.95
N PHE A 31 11.55 -6.24 -1.23
CA PHE A 31 10.68 -5.06 -1.05
C PHE A 31 9.97 -5.00 0.30
N LEU A 32 9.49 -3.80 0.61
CA LEU A 32 8.51 -3.54 1.67
C LEU A 32 7.43 -2.59 1.13
N THR A 33 6.17 -2.91 1.38
CA THR A 33 5.04 -2.07 0.94
C THR A 33 3.85 -2.23 1.88
N ALA A 34 2.74 -1.57 1.57
CA ALA A 34 1.50 -1.71 2.31
C ALA A 34 0.30 -1.99 1.39
N VAL A 35 -0.76 -2.56 1.98
CA VAL A 35 -2.06 -2.74 1.35
C VAL A 35 -3.11 -2.05 2.21
N ASP A 36 -3.90 -1.15 1.61
CA ASP A 36 -4.98 -0.43 2.30
C ASP A 36 -6.18 -1.35 2.54
N HIS A 37 -6.46 -1.60 3.82
CA HIS A 37 -7.60 -2.33 4.36
C HIS A 37 -8.42 -1.44 5.30
N LEU A 38 -8.47 -0.12 5.09
CA LEU A 38 -9.29 0.80 5.90
C LEU A 38 -10.80 0.56 5.70
N ASP A 39 -11.18 -0.15 4.64
CA ASP A 39 -12.53 -0.61 4.36
C ASP A 39 -12.91 -1.93 5.07
N ASP A 40 -11.97 -2.55 5.79
CA ASP A 40 -12.22 -3.71 6.65
C ASP A 40 -13.12 -3.31 7.83
N VAL A 41 -14.13 -4.13 8.11
CA VAL A 41 -15.14 -3.85 9.15
C VAL A 41 -14.62 -4.18 10.54
N GLU A 42 -13.82 -5.23 10.67
CA GLU A 42 -13.38 -5.76 11.97
C GLU A 42 -12.04 -5.16 12.38
N GLU A 43 -11.09 -5.05 11.44
CA GLU A 43 -9.72 -4.64 11.75
C GLU A 43 -9.18 -3.55 10.79
N PRO A 44 -9.82 -2.38 10.65
CA PRO A 44 -9.37 -1.36 9.69
C PRO A 44 -7.89 -0.99 9.88
N GLY A 45 -7.13 -0.94 8.79
CA GLY A 45 -5.72 -0.56 8.81
C GLY A 45 -4.99 -0.85 7.50
N PHE A 46 -3.67 -0.97 7.60
CA PHE A 46 -2.78 -1.30 6.50
C PHE A 46 -2.10 -2.64 6.77
N ASP A 47 -2.12 -3.55 5.81
CA ASP A 47 -1.24 -4.71 5.86
C ASP A 47 0.13 -4.28 5.33
N VAL A 48 1.12 -4.11 6.21
CA VAL A 48 2.51 -3.90 5.82
C VAL A 48 3.12 -5.26 5.52
N VAL A 49 3.77 -5.38 4.36
CA VAL A 49 4.34 -6.62 3.82
C VAL A 49 5.82 -6.42 3.57
N LEU A 50 6.64 -7.32 4.08
CA LEU A 50 8.06 -7.47 3.79
C LEU A 50 8.25 -8.75 2.96
N HIS A 51 9.14 -8.69 1.97
CA HIS A 51 9.59 -9.84 1.20
C HIS A 51 11.12 -9.91 1.17
N VAL A 52 11.64 -11.08 1.50
CA VAL A 52 13.08 -11.34 1.64
C VAL A 52 13.44 -12.71 1.09
N TYR A 53 14.70 -12.86 0.68
CA TYR A 53 15.24 -14.09 0.13
C TYR A 53 16.45 -14.58 0.92
N ASP A 54 16.56 -15.90 1.03
CA ASP A 54 17.85 -16.58 1.18
C ASP A 54 18.32 -16.97 -0.22
N ILE A 55 19.41 -16.35 -0.67
CA ILE A 55 19.98 -16.55 -2.00
C ILE A 55 21.20 -17.48 -1.99
N THR A 56 21.35 -18.31 -0.96
CA THR A 56 22.41 -19.32 -0.87
C THR A 56 22.38 -20.22 -2.12
N PRO A 57 23.50 -20.38 -2.85
CA PRO A 57 23.53 -21.18 -4.07
C PRO A 57 23.02 -22.61 -3.85
N GLY A 58 22.00 -23.00 -4.63
CA GLY A 58 21.36 -24.32 -4.53
C GLY A 58 20.26 -24.42 -3.46
N ALA A 59 19.96 -23.35 -2.73
CA ALA A 59 18.94 -23.30 -1.69
C ALA A 59 18.17 -21.96 -1.70
N LEU A 60 17.74 -21.49 -2.88
CA LEU A 60 16.90 -20.29 -2.99
C LEU A 60 15.59 -20.50 -2.22
N ARG A 61 15.34 -19.66 -1.21
CA ARG A 61 14.10 -19.64 -0.42
C ARG A 61 13.59 -18.21 -0.34
N GLU A 62 12.27 -18.07 -0.25
CA GLU A 62 11.62 -16.77 -0.09
C GLU A 62 10.70 -16.77 1.12
N ALA A 63 10.58 -15.62 1.77
CA ALA A 63 9.70 -15.45 2.92
C ALA A 63 8.97 -14.11 2.85
N PHE A 64 7.69 -14.15 3.21
CA PHE A 64 6.85 -12.99 3.44
C PHE A 64 6.59 -12.82 4.94
N LEU A 65 6.73 -11.59 5.42
CA LEU A 65 6.27 -11.20 6.75
C LEU A 65 5.22 -10.10 6.61
N ARG A 66 4.06 -10.31 7.23
CA ARG A 66 2.95 -9.36 7.19
C ARG A 66 2.50 -8.97 8.59
N THR A 67 2.13 -7.71 8.77
CA THR A 67 1.46 -7.22 9.97
C THR A 67 0.40 -6.17 9.66
N ARG A 68 -0.70 -6.17 10.43
CA ARG A 68 -1.77 -5.17 10.35
C ARG A 68 -1.39 -3.95 11.20
N VAL A 69 -1.40 -2.77 10.60
CA VAL A 69 -1.09 -1.48 11.23
C VAL A 69 -2.34 -0.59 11.18
N PRO A 70 -2.97 -0.31 12.32
CA PRO A 70 -4.09 0.64 12.36
C PRO A 70 -3.69 2.04 11.88
N ASP A 71 -4.61 2.78 11.25
CA ASP A 71 -4.34 4.16 10.80
C ASP A 71 -3.97 5.07 11.99
N GLY A 72 -3.06 6.00 11.76
CA GLY A 72 -2.52 6.88 12.80
C GLY A 72 -1.60 6.20 13.82
N THR A 73 -1.22 4.94 13.60
CA THR A 73 -0.22 4.25 14.42
C THR A 73 1.08 4.01 13.65
N SER A 74 2.21 4.05 14.35
CA SER A 74 3.51 3.76 13.74
C SER A 74 3.85 2.27 13.78
N LEU A 75 4.62 1.83 12.79
CA LEU A 75 5.33 0.55 12.78
C LEU A 75 6.81 0.76 13.13
N SER A 76 7.47 -0.22 13.75
CA SER A 76 8.91 -0.13 13.98
C SER A 76 9.67 -0.36 12.66
N SER A 77 10.65 0.51 12.38
CA SER A 77 11.49 0.41 11.20
C SER A 77 12.37 -0.85 11.21
N LEU A 78 12.58 -1.42 10.03
CA LEU A 78 13.47 -2.54 9.76
C LEU A 78 14.82 -2.12 9.19
N THR A 79 15.13 -0.82 9.11
CA THR A 79 16.41 -0.34 8.55
C THR A 79 17.64 -0.86 9.29
N TRP A 80 17.48 -1.26 10.56
CA TRP A 80 18.53 -1.88 11.36
C TRP A 80 18.75 -3.36 11.05
N VAL A 81 17.77 -4.03 10.42
CA VAL A 81 17.88 -5.42 9.96
C VAL A 81 18.33 -5.42 8.50
N TRP A 82 17.64 -4.69 7.63
CA TRP A 82 17.98 -4.51 6.22
C TRP A 82 18.13 -3.01 5.90
N PRO A 83 19.33 -2.49 5.64
CA PRO A 83 19.52 -1.09 5.24
C PRO A 83 18.75 -0.71 3.96
N GLY A 84 18.49 -1.69 3.07
CA GLY A 84 17.69 -1.52 1.85
C GLY A 84 16.22 -1.14 2.11
N ALA A 85 15.70 -1.42 3.30
CA ALA A 85 14.34 -1.05 3.70
C ALA A 85 14.12 0.46 3.70
N ALA A 86 15.18 1.27 3.84
CA ALA A 86 15.06 2.72 3.97
C ALA A 86 14.32 3.41 2.80
N TRP A 87 14.48 2.92 1.58
CA TRP A 87 13.78 3.46 0.41
C TRP A 87 12.30 3.07 0.43
N HIS A 88 12.02 1.82 0.73
CA HIS A 88 10.68 1.24 0.74
C HIS A 88 9.83 1.75 1.90
N GLU A 89 10.41 1.96 3.08
CA GLU A 89 9.73 2.61 4.21
C GLU A 89 9.41 4.07 3.91
N ARG A 90 10.30 4.80 3.21
CA ARG A 90 10.01 6.18 2.76
C ARG A 90 8.90 6.22 1.72
N GLU A 91 8.95 5.35 0.74
CA GLU A 91 7.88 5.20 -0.25
C GLU A 91 6.56 4.84 0.43
N THR A 92 6.55 3.87 1.33
CA THR A 92 5.35 3.43 2.04
C THR A 92 4.79 4.55 2.94
N HIS A 93 5.67 5.30 3.61
CA HIS A 93 5.29 6.48 4.38
C HIS A 93 4.61 7.53 3.49
N GLU A 94 5.20 7.85 2.34
CA GLU A 94 4.66 8.87 1.43
C GLU A 94 3.38 8.41 0.71
N MET A 95 3.30 7.14 0.32
CA MET A 95 2.17 6.59 -0.45
C MET A 95 0.96 6.23 0.42
N PHE A 96 1.19 5.80 1.66
CA PHE A 96 0.15 5.30 2.58
C PHE A 96 0.06 6.09 3.89
N GLY A 97 0.99 7.00 4.20
CA GLY A 97 0.97 7.78 5.45
C GLY A 97 1.31 6.95 6.69
N ILE A 98 2.08 5.87 6.55
CA ILE A 98 2.50 5.02 7.68
C ILE A 98 3.81 5.55 8.26
N ASP A 99 3.83 5.80 9.57
CA ASP A 99 5.05 6.23 10.27
C ASP A 99 5.94 5.04 10.66
N PHE A 100 7.25 5.19 10.48
CA PHE A 100 8.24 4.19 10.86
C PHE A 100 9.12 4.68 12.03
N THR A 101 8.85 4.16 13.23
CA THR A 101 9.60 4.50 14.44
C THR A 101 11.01 3.90 14.41
N GLY A 102 12.01 4.70 14.74
CA GLY A 102 13.41 4.27 14.74
C GLY A 102 14.08 4.24 13.35
N PHE A 103 13.40 4.77 12.32
CA PHE A 103 13.91 4.89 10.97
C PHE A 103 15.28 5.60 10.92
N THR A 104 16.20 5.01 10.19
CA THR A 104 17.47 5.65 9.81
C THR A 104 17.93 5.18 8.44
N ASP A 105 18.49 6.08 7.66
CA ASP A 105 19.14 5.78 6.37
C ASP A 105 20.61 6.19 6.36
N ALA A 106 21.20 6.32 7.55
CA ALA A 106 22.56 6.82 7.80
C ALA A 106 22.85 8.25 7.31
N SER A 107 21.89 8.96 6.69
CA SER A 107 22.08 10.33 6.23
C SER A 107 21.90 11.39 7.32
N GLY A 108 21.32 11.01 8.47
CA GLY A 108 20.99 11.91 9.57
C GLY A 108 19.80 12.84 9.31
N ARG A 109 19.14 12.74 8.15
CA ARG A 109 18.00 13.60 7.78
C ARG A 109 16.64 13.07 8.22
N GLY A 110 16.57 11.82 8.67
CA GLY A 110 15.31 11.17 9.03
C GLY A 110 14.38 10.93 7.84
N MET A 111 13.10 10.68 8.16
CA MET A 111 12.02 10.43 7.21
C MET A 111 11.79 11.69 6.34
N ARG A 112 11.67 11.49 5.03
CA ARG A 112 11.49 12.58 4.05
C ARG A 112 10.90 12.07 2.74
N PRO A 113 10.24 12.93 1.95
CA PRO A 113 9.65 12.58 0.65
C PRO A 113 10.64 11.88 -0.28
N LEU A 114 10.16 10.98 -1.13
CA LEU A 114 10.96 10.18 -2.04
C LEU A 114 10.50 10.30 -3.49
N LEU A 115 9.21 10.16 -3.75
CA LEU A 115 8.63 10.01 -5.09
C LEU A 115 7.75 11.20 -5.50
N LEU A 116 7.01 11.81 -4.57
CA LEU A 116 6.03 12.83 -4.94
C LEU A 116 6.69 14.19 -5.20
N PRO A 117 6.10 15.01 -6.09
CA PRO A 117 6.54 16.38 -6.27
C PRO A 117 6.45 17.19 -4.97
N GLU A 118 7.31 18.20 -4.85
CA GLU A 118 7.26 19.14 -3.72
C GLU A 118 5.88 19.80 -3.63
N GLY A 119 5.33 19.85 -2.42
CA GLY A 119 4.00 20.41 -2.16
C GLY A 119 2.83 19.50 -2.54
N PHE A 120 3.06 18.22 -2.91
CA PHE A 120 1.98 17.27 -3.07
C PHE A 120 1.28 17.02 -1.73
N GLU A 121 -0.05 17.10 -1.72
CA GLU A 121 -0.87 16.85 -0.54
C GLU A 121 -1.60 15.50 -0.63
N GLY A 122 -1.44 14.67 0.40
CA GLY A 122 -2.13 13.39 0.56
C GLY A 122 -1.27 12.17 0.21
N THR A 123 -1.92 11.01 0.21
CA THR A 123 -1.31 9.67 0.16
C THR A 123 -1.92 8.86 -0.99
N PRO A 124 -1.31 8.88 -2.19
CA PRO A 124 -1.98 8.45 -3.43
C PRO A 124 -2.42 6.99 -3.49
N LEU A 125 -1.79 6.10 -2.71
CA LEU A 125 -2.13 4.67 -2.72
C LEU A 125 -3.17 4.30 -1.66
N ARG A 126 -3.66 5.26 -0.86
CA ARG A 126 -4.87 5.04 -0.06
C ARG A 126 -6.09 4.93 -0.97
N LYS A 127 -6.94 3.95 -0.71
CA LYS A 127 -8.21 3.73 -1.41
C LYS A 127 -9.18 4.91 -1.29
N SER A 128 -9.05 5.71 -0.22
CA SER A 128 -9.83 6.94 -0.02
C SER A 128 -9.32 8.13 -0.84
N PHE A 129 -8.11 8.08 -1.39
CA PHE A 129 -7.56 9.17 -2.18
C PHE A 129 -8.28 9.30 -3.52
N VAL A 130 -8.74 10.52 -3.83
CA VAL A 130 -9.53 10.76 -5.05
C VAL A 130 -8.62 10.77 -6.27
N LEU A 131 -8.97 9.94 -7.25
CA LEU A 131 -8.26 9.87 -8.51
C LEU A 131 -8.71 10.99 -9.45
N ALA A 132 -7.84 11.96 -9.71
CA ALA A 132 -8.12 13.06 -10.65
C ALA A 132 -8.57 12.56 -12.04
N SER A 133 -8.06 11.40 -12.48
CA SER A 133 -8.50 10.77 -13.73
C SER A 133 -9.99 10.40 -13.72
N ARG A 134 -10.56 10.03 -12.57
CA ARG A 134 -11.98 9.69 -12.39
C ARG A 134 -12.89 10.90 -12.34
N VAL A 135 -12.35 12.08 -12.02
CA VAL A 135 -13.05 13.36 -12.19
C VAL A 135 -13.27 13.64 -13.68
N SER A 136 -12.22 13.45 -14.48
CA SER A 136 -12.27 13.74 -15.92
C SER A 136 -13.03 12.72 -16.75
N LYS A 137 -13.07 11.45 -16.31
CA LYS A 137 -13.72 10.33 -17.00
C LYS A 137 -14.64 9.61 -16.03
N PRO A 138 -15.97 9.79 -16.15
CA PRO A 138 -16.92 9.22 -15.21
C PRO A 138 -16.86 7.69 -15.23
N TRP A 139 -16.95 7.09 -14.04
CA TRP A 139 -17.02 5.63 -13.88
C TRP A 139 -18.32 5.06 -14.48
N PRO A 140 -18.30 3.90 -15.17
CA PRO A 140 -17.19 2.95 -15.36
C PRO A 140 -16.25 3.24 -16.54
N GLY A 141 -16.35 4.42 -17.16
CA GLY A 141 -15.69 4.72 -18.43
C GLY A 141 -16.41 4.07 -19.61
N ALA A 142 -16.23 4.63 -20.81
CA ALA A 142 -16.65 3.99 -22.05
C ALA A 142 -15.87 2.68 -22.23
N LYS A 143 -16.56 1.58 -22.52
CA LYS A 143 -15.92 0.27 -22.68
C LYS A 143 -15.23 0.17 -24.04
N GLU A 144 -15.77 0.85 -25.05
CA GLU A 144 -15.25 0.89 -26.41
C GLU A 144 -14.83 2.32 -26.83
N PRO A 145 -13.81 2.46 -27.70
CA PRO A 145 -13.47 3.74 -28.32
C PRO A 145 -14.67 4.32 -29.09
N GLY A 146 -15.20 5.46 -28.65
CA GLY A 146 -16.31 6.18 -29.31
C GLY A 146 -17.63 6.27 -28.53
N GLU A 147 -17.80 5.54 -27.42
CA GLU A 147 -19.04 5.57 -26.60
C GLU A 147 -19.17 6.80 -25.68
N GLY A 148 -18.18 7.69 -25.68
CA GLY A 148 -17.90 8.67 -24.63
C GLY A 148 -18.90 9.79 -24.36
N ALA A 149 -20.12 9.78 -24.92
CA ALA A 149 -21.07 10.88 -24.66
C ALA A 149 -22.56 10.49 -24.56
N THR A 150 -23.00 9.31 -24.99
CA THR A 150 -24.45 9.02 -25.13
C THR A 150 -24.92 7.65 -24.64
N ALA A 151 -24.03 6.78 -24.13
CA ALA A 151 -24.36 5.38 -23.83
C ALA A 151 -25.28 5.13 -22.60
N HIS A 152 -25.86 6.17 -22.00
CA HIS A 152 -26.75 6.05 -20.84
C HIS A 152 -28.12 6.72 -21.04
N ALA A 153 -28.73 6.60 -22.22
CA ALA A 153 -30.18 6.67 -22.30
C ALA A 153 -30.76 5.37 -21.69
N ALA A 154 -31.19 5.43 -20.43
CA ALA A 154 -31.78 4.30 -19.74
C ALA A 154 -32.97 3.71 -20.53
N LYS A 155 -32.98 2.39 -20.76
CA LYS A 155 -34.22 1.68 -21.11
C LYS A 155 -35.17 1.81 -19.92
N ALA A 156 -36.27 2.54 -20.13
CA ALA A 156 -37.32 2.73 -19.15
C ALA A 156 -37.83 1.37 -18.62
N GLY A 157 -37.87 1.20 -17.29
CA GLY A 157 -38.59 0.08 -16.66
C GLY A 157 -37.79 -0.80 -15.69
N ARG A 158 -36.49 -0.59 -15.47
CA ARG A 158 -35.73 -1.35 -14.44
C ARG A 158 -35.32 -0.42 -13.30
N ALA A 159 -35.68 -0.80 -12.07
CA ALA A 159 -35.25 -0.08 -10.87
C ALA A 159 -33.72 0.13 -10.89
N PRO A 160 -33.22 1.33 -10.57
CA PRO A 160 -31.79 1.60 -10.63
C PRO A 160 -31.09 0.69 -9.64
N ARG A 161 -30.24 -0.23 -10.14
CA ARG A 161 -29.29 -0.93 -9.28
C ARG A 161 -28.36 0.13 -8.71
N ARG A 162 -28.22 0.19 -7.39
CA ARG A 162 -27.23 1.08 -6.73
C ARG A 162 -25.88 0.80 -7.38
N LYS A 163 -25.34 1.77 -8.12
CA LYS A 163 -24.02 1.66 -8.72
C LYS A 163 -23.03 1.63 -7.55
N LEU A 164 -22.33 0.51 -7.37
CA LEU A 164 -21.25 0.45 -6.39
C LEU A 164 -20.15 1.41 -6.89
N GLN A 165 -19.92 2.48 -6.15
CA GLN A 165 -18.85 3.42 -6.45
C GLN A 165 -17.53 2.77 -6.01
N PRO A 166 -16.55 2.60 -6.90
CA PRO A 166 -15.25 2.09 -6.50
C PRO A 166 -14.52 3.11 -5.62
N PRO A 167 -13.57 2.66 -4.78
CA PRO A 167 -12.70 3.56 -4.03
C PRO A 167 -11.97 4.55 -4.95
N GLY A 168 -11.74 5.76 -4.45
CA GLY A 168 -11.09 6.85 -5.18
C GLY A 168 -11.92 7.48 -6.31
N VAL A 169 -13.18 7.06 -6.52
CA VAL A 169 -14.11 7.76 -7.42
C VAL A 169 -14.88 8.83 -6.63
N PRO A 170 -14.73 10.12 -6.98
CA PRO A 170 -15.43 11.19 -6.29
C PRO A 170 -16.95 11.07 -6.44
N ASP A 171 -17.69 11.54 -5.43
CA ASP A 171 -19.15 11.70 -5.49
C ASP A 171 -19.54 12.99 -6.23
N GLU A 172 -20.86 13.17 -6.44
CA GLU A 172 -21.41 14.33 -7.15
C GLU A 172 -21.16 15.67 -6.44
N SER A 173 -20.73 15.66 -5.18
CA SER A 173 -20.45 16.85 -4.38
C SER A 173 -18.99 17.32 -4.44
N TRP A 174 -18.11 16.55 -5.08
CA TRP A 174 -16.69 16.82 -5.15
C TRP A 174 -16.34 17.82 -6.28
N GLY A 175 -15.63 18.90 -5.94
CA GLY A 175 -15.15 19.93 -6.87
C GLY A 175 -15.54 21.36 -6.43
N PRO A 176 -14.93 22.41 -7.02
CA PRO A 176 -15.31 23.80 -6.75
C PRO A 176 -16.73 24.08 -7.24
N ARG A 177 -17.52 24.79 -6.42
CA ARG A 177 -18.87 25.28 -6.77
C ARG A 177 -18.79 26.62 -7.48
#